data_AF-A0A7C3AC59-F1
#
_entry.id   AF-A0A7C3AC59-F1
#
_cell.length_a   1.000
_cell.length_b   1.000
_cell.length_c   1.000
_cell.angle_alpha   90.00
_cell.angle_beta   90.00
_cell.angle_gamma   90.00
#
_symmetry.space_group_name_H-M   'P 1'
#
loop_
_entity.id
_entity.type
_entity.pdbx_description
1 polymer ?
#
loop_
_entity_poly.entity_id
_entity_poly.type
_entity_poly.pdbx_seq_one_letter_code
_entity_poly.pdbx_strand_id
1 'polypeptide(L)'
;MSRRWFISLAVFILSLSLFGCATREREEITAPGSTPKADEAVMRAEQMMESAGISISFDELGSVADLKEILPEPILIAQLEKSTVEQSVSSLYEALDELGDVTTPAGMAPSVSGEVSRSDLAMLHLHIAYLYVLEAVRRLMIVRDNMYTISFPKEVETENIEIYQFELSPQAEARFKQLDADPTATPYDYLKEFNEDQRQAILDALVLLTGVEVYIEANPSEGIVAQKPDVDRTIFRRDALYHLEKALGYAVKIAPALQDAFVEFKRTVEEQFSYKLLEDARKWGFTVNKETLPEDLKRG
;
A
#
# COMPACT_ATOMS: atom_id res chain seq x y z
N MET A 1 18.21 -26.06 -79.67
CA MET A 1 17.06 -25.21 -80.08
C MET A 1 16.28 -24.92 -78.81
N SER A 2 16.50 -23.80 -78.13
CA SER A 2 16.10 -22.40 -78.39
C SER A 2 15.13 -22.04 -77.27
N ARG A 3 15.52 -21.22 -76.27
CA ARG A 3 15.40 -19.75 -76.31
C ARG A 3 13.94 -19.36 -76.66
N ARG A 4 13.16 -18.57 -75.92
CA ARG A 4 13.40 -17.46 -74.98
C ARG A 4 11.98 -16.92 -74.64
N TRP A 5 11.64 -16.63 -73.38
CA TRP A 5 11.50 -15.27 -72.83
C TRP A 5 10.06 -14.77 -72.62
N PHE A 6 9.79 -14.43 -71.35
CA PHE A 6 9.14 -13.22 -70.82
C PHE A 6 7.65 -12.93 -71.11
N ILE A 7 7.03 -12.27 -70.11
CA ILE A 7 5.68 -11.65 -70.03
C ILE A 7 4.65 -12.64 -69.40
N SER A 8 4.15 -12.53 -68.16
CA SER A 8 3.95 -11.44 -67.19
C SER A 8 4.07 -12.01 -65.76
N LEU A 9 4.89 -11.51 -64.84
CA LEU A 9 4.78 -10.26 -64.07
C LEU A 9 3.56 -10.22 -63.12
N ALA A 10 3.87 -10.38 -61.83
CA ALA A 10 3.21 -9.82 -60.64
C ALA A 10 1.77 -10.26 -60.31
N VAL A 11 1.62 -11.35 -59.52
CA VAL A 11 0.41 -11.55 -58.69
C VAL A 11 0.70 -11.97 -57.23
N PHE A 12 1.94 -12.24 -56.80
CA PHE A 12 2.15 -12.78 -55.43
C PHE A 12 3.11 -12.03 -54.51
N ILE A 13 3.38 -10.75 -54.78
CA ILE A 13 4.03 -9.85 -53.81
C ILE A 13 3.41 -8.45 -53.97
N LEU A 14 2.17 -8.28 -53.48
CA LEU A 14 1.58 -6.96 -53.23
C LEU A 14 0.41 -7.06 -52.23
N SER A 15 0.69 -7.50 -51.01
CA SER A 15 -0.20 -7.28 -49.86
C SER A 15 0.54 -6.73 -48.64
N LEU A 16 1.77 -6.22 -48.85
CA LEU A 16 2.48 -5.40 -47.89
C LEU A 16 2.43 -3.94 -48.36
N SER A 17 1.84 -3.12 -47.49
CA SER A 17 1.84 -1.66 -47.46
C SER A 17 1.11 -0.91 -48.58
N LEU A 18 -0.19 -0.63 -48.38
CA LEU A 18 -0.74 0.72 -48.53
C LEU A 18 -1.89 0.95 -47.52
N PHE A 19 -1.58 1.75 -46.51
CA PHE A 19 -2.44 2.74 -45.87
C PHE A 19 -3.78 2.29 -45.27
N GLY A 20 -3.65 1.79 -44.04
CA GLY A 20 -4.51 2.21 -42.94
C GLY A 20 -3.66 2.26 -41.69
N CYS A 21 -2.88 3.34 -41.51
CA CYS A 21 -2.36 3.70 -40.19
C CYS A 21 -3.58 3.99 -39.32
N ALA A 22 -4.19 2.95 -38.76
CA ALA A 22 -4.99 3.11 -37.57
C ALA A 22 -3.97 3.38 -36.46
N THR A 23 -3.57 4.64 -36.32
CA THR A 23 -3.49 5.23 -34.99
C THR A 23 -4.79 4.83 -34.32
N ARG A 24 -4.75 3.74 -33.57
CA ARG A 24 -5.77 3.44 -32.59
C ARG A 24 -5.54 4.51 -31.54
N GLU A 25 -6.12 5.68 -31.77
CA GLU A 25 -6.57 6.52 -30.67
C GLU A 25 -7.28 5.54 -29.75
N ARG A 26 -6.68 5.33 -28.59
CA ARG A 26 -7.31 4.63 -27.48
C ARG A 26 -8.53 5.50 -27.21
N GLU A 27 -9.67 5.20 -27.84
CA GLU A 27 -10.94 5.72 -27.37
C GLU A 27 -10.94 5.38 -25.88
N GLU A 28 -10.87 6.41 -25.05
CA GLU A 28 -11.17 6.35 -23.62
C GLU A 28 -12.62 5.89 -23.53
N ILE A 29 -12.83 4.58 -23.67
CA ILE A 29 -14.08 3.95 -23.29
C ILE A 29 -14.02 3.98 -21.76
N THR A 30 -14.47 5.11 -21.19
CA THR A 30 -14.78 5.23 -19.77
C THR A 30 -15.61 4.00 -19.41
N ALA A 31 -15.07 3.15 -18.54
CA ALA A 31 -15.78 1.96 -18.10
C ALA A 31 -17.17 2.37 -17.58
N PRO A 32 -18.24 1.58 -17.80
CA PRO A 32 -19.56 1.92 -17.30
C PRO A 32 -19.49 2.16 -15.78
N GLY A 33 -19.64 3.41 -15.35
CA GLY A 33 -19.59 3.81 -13.94
C GLY A 33 -18.36 4.59 -13.49
N SER A 34 -17.37 4.86 -14.37
CA SER A 34 -16.31 5.85 -14.12
C SER A 34 -16.64 7.21 -14.76
N THR A 35 -16.07 8.28 -14.21
CA THR A 35 -16.16 9.63 -14.78
C THR A 35 -14.79 10.03 -15.34
N PRO A 36 -14.73 10.89 -16.39
CA PRO A 36 -13.44 11.36 -16.93
C PRO A 36 -12.54 12.01 -15.86
N LYS A 37 -13.14 12.68 -14.88
CA LYS A 37 -12.39 13.32 -13.79
C LYS A 37 -11.82 12.29 -12.81
N ALA A 38 -12.54 11.20 -12.52
CA ALA A 38 -12.01 10.10 -11.71
C ALA A 38 -10.88 9.39 -12.45
N ASP A 39 -11.04 9.13 -13.75
CA ASP A 39 -10.01 8.50 -14.58
C ASP A 39 -8.74 9.36 -14.66
N GLU A 40 -8.88 10.67 -14.91
CA GLU A 40 -7.75 11.61 -14.90
C GLU A 40 -7.01 11.61 -13.55
N ALA A 41 -7.74 11.51 -12.44
CA ALA A 41 -7.16 11.49 -11.10
C ALA A 41 -6.38 10.20 -10.81
N VAL A 42 -6.89 9.05 -11.27
CA VAL A 42 -6.17 7.77 -11.23
C VAL A 42 -4.90 7.84 -12.08
N MET A 43 -5.01 8.28 -13.33
CA MET A 43 -3.87 8.42 -14.24
C MET A 43 -2.78 9.34 -13.66
N ARG A 44 -3.15 10.43 -12.98
CA ARG A 44 -2.19 11.31 -12.29
C ARG A 44 -1.42 10.54 -11.21
N ALA A 45 -2.11 9.78 -10.38
CA ALA A 45 -1.47 9.00 -9.31
C ALA A 45 -0.52 7.94 -9.88
N GLU A 46 -0.95 7.22 -10.91
CA GLU A 46 -0.13 6.20 -11.59
C GLU A 46 1.12 6.80 -12.22
N GLN A 47 0.99 7.90 -12.97
CA GLN A 47 2.11 8.58 -13.60
C GLN A 47 3.12 9.11 -12.57
N MET A 48 2.66 9.62 -11.43
CA MET A 48 3.53 10.08 -10.35
C MET A 48 4.36 8.90 -9.80
N MET A 49 3.72 7.78 -9.48
CA MET A 49 4.40 6.60 -8.95
C MET A 49 5.35 5.97 -9.98
N GLU A 50 4.91 5.87 -11.24
CA GLU A 50 5.71 5.36 -12.35
C GLU A 50 6.97 6.21 -12.55
N SER A 51 6.84 7.54 -12.52
CA SER A 51 7.98 8.46 -12.63
C SER A 51 8.97 8.33 -11.48
N ALA A 52 8.53 7.84 -10.32
CA ALA A 52 9.35 7.54 -9.16
C ALA A 52 9.94 6.10 -9.18
N GLY A 53 9.75 5.37 -10.29
CA GLY A 53 10.29 4.04 -10.49
C GLY A 53 9.44 2.92 -9.88
N ILE A 54 8.21 3.22 -9.45
CA ILE A 54 7.25 2.22 -8.97
C ILE A 54 6.07 2.20 -9.95
N SER A 55 6.16 1.31 -10.93
CA SER A 55 5.05 1.06 -11.84
C SER A 55 4.01 0.18 -11.16
N ILE A 56 2.93 0.80 -10.70
CA ILE A 56 1.75 0.09 -10.20
C ILE A 56 0.72 0.20 -11.30
N SER A 57 0.43 -0.90 -11.99
CA SER A 57 -0.77 -0.99 -12.81
C SER A 57 -1.58 -2.11 -12.21
N PHE A 58 -2.74 -1.76 -11.65
CA PHE A 58 -3.75 -2.75 -11.36
C PHE A 58 -4.85 -2.75 -12.44
N ASP A 59 -4.52 -2.36 -13.66
CA ASP A 59 -5.43 -2.34 -14.83
C ASP A 59 -6.08 -3.71 -15.07
N GLU A 60 -5.45 -4.78 -14.58
CA GLU A 60 -6.00 -6.12 -14.56
C GLU A 60 -6.02 -6.65 -13.13
N LEU A 61 -7.21 -6.93 -12.60
CA LEU A 61 -7.43 -7.57 -11.29
C LEU A 61 -6.60 -8.85 -11.08
N GLY A 62 -6.15 -9.50 -12.16
CA GLY A 62 -5.23 -10.65 -12.12
C GLY A 62 -3.83 -10.33 -11.60
N SER A 63 -3.36 -9.08 -11.70
CA SER A 63 -2.10 -8.62 -11.11
C SER A 63 -2.09 -8.66 -9.58
N VAL A 64 -3.26 -8.58 -8.95
CA VAL A 64 -3.42 -8.70 -7.49
C VAL A 64 -3.12 -10.11 -7.02
N ALA A 65 -3.27 -11.12 -7.88
CA ALA A 65 -2.98 -12.50 -7.54
C ALA A 65 -1.47 -12.78 -7.43
N ASP A 66 -0.61 -11.89 -7.95
CA ASP A 66 0.86 -11.99 -7.83
C ASP A 66 1.46 -10.71 -7.24
N LEU A 67 1.00 -10.38 -6.03
CA LEU A 67 1.44 -9.20 -5.29
C LEU A 67 2.95 -9.15 -5.07
N LYS A 68 3.64 -10.29 -5.06
CA LYS A 68 5.10 -10.37 -4.87
C LYS A 68 5.86 -9.79 -6.08
N GLU A 69 5.32 -9.92 -7.28
CA GLU A 69 5.91 -9.35 -8.50
C GLU A 69 5.74 -7.82 -8.60
N ILE A 70 4.78 -7.25 -7.88
CA ILE A 70 4.45 -5.81 -7.93
C ILE A 70 4.90 -5.02 -6.69
N LEU A 71 5.37 -5.70 -5.63
CA LEU A 71 5.90 -5.02 -4.46
C LEU A 71 7.34 -4.56 -4.72
N PRO A 72 7.65 -3.25 -4.64
CA PRO A 72 9.00 -2.75 -4.79
C PRO A 72 9.89 -3.21 -3.64
N GLU A 73 11.17 -3.43 -3.92
CA GLU A 73 12.15 -3.68 -2.87
C GLU A 73 12.15 -2.54 -1.83
N PRO A 74 12.20 -2.83 -0.51
CA PRO A 74 12.17 -1.80 0.53
C PRO A 74 13.19 -0.68 0.37
N ILE A 75 14.36 -0.99 -0.21
CA ILE A 75 15.41 -0.01 -0.47
C ILE A 75 15.03 1.00 -1.55
N LEU A 76 14.20 0.61 -2.52
CA LEU A 76 13.66 1.51 -3.55
C LEU A 76 12.58 2.40 -2.94
N ILE A 77 11.74 1.83 -2.05
CA ILE A 77 10.71 2.59 -1.32
C ILE A 77 11.36 3.71 -0.50
N ALA A 78 12.49 3.43 0.16
CA ALA A 78 13.23 4.41 0.95
C ALA A 78 13.71 5.64 0.13
N GLN A 79 13.82 5.49 -1.19
CA GLN A 79 14.26 6.56 -2.11
C GLN A 79 13.09 7.42 -2.61
N LEU A 80 11.84 7.01 -2.36
CA LEU A 80 10.68 7.81 -2.73
C LEU A 80 10.67 9.14 -1.98
N GLU A 81 10.36 10.20 -2.72
CA GLU A 81 10.02 11.46 -2.07
C GLU A 81 8.69 11.33 -1.34
N LYS A 82 8.64 11.85 -0.11
CA LYS A 82 7.40 11.94 0.68
C LYS A 82 6.26 12.56 -0.14
N SER A 83 6.59 13.61 -0.91
CA SER A 83 5.63 14.36 -1.71
C SER A 83 4.98 13.52 -2.82
N THR A 84 5.71 12.56 -3.40
CA THR A 84 5.19 11.65 -4.43
C THR A 84 4.06 10.81 -3.88
N VAL A 85 4.27 10.18 -2.71
CA VAL A 85 3.24 9.31 -2.11
C VAL A 85 2.03 10.14 -1.68
N GLU A 86 2.26 11.30 -1.06
CA GLU A 86 1.18 12.20 -0.60
C GLU A 86 0.32 12.74 -1.75
N GLN A 87 0.93 13.12 -2.88
CA GLN A 87 0.20 13.62 -4.05
C GLN A 87 -0.57 12.51 -4.76
N SER A 88 0.00 11.29 -4.84
CA SER A 88 -0.70 10.12 -5.39
C SER A 88 -1.91 9.75 -4.54
N VAL A 89 -1.77 9.70 -3.21
CA VAL A 89 -2.89 9.45 -2.28
C VAL A 89 -3.96 10.53 -2.43
N SER A 90 -3.57 11.80 -2.50
CA SER A 90 -4.51 12.92 -2.68
C SER A 90 -5.29 12.80 -3.99
N SER A 91 -4.61 12.45 -5.08
CA SER A 91 -5.25 12.25 -6.40
C SER A 91 -6.24 11.09 -6.37
N LEU A 92 -5.90 9.95 -5.75
CA LEU A 92 -6.84 8.83 -5.62
C LEU A 92 -8.06 9.16 -4.74
N TYR A 93 -7.89 10.00 -3.73
CA TYR A 93 -9.04 10.51 -2.96
C TYR A 93 -9.92 11.46 -3.77
N GLU A 94 -9.37 12.26 -4.69
CA GLU A 94 -10.19 13.06 -5.63
C GLU A 94 -11.07 12.15 -6.49
N ALA A 95 -10.54 11.00 -6.94
CA ALA A 95 -11.32 10.01 -7.68
C ALA A 95 -12.44 9.40 -6.82
N LEU A 96 -12.15 8.98 -5.58
CA LEU A 96 -13.18 8.46 -4.67
C LEU A 96 -14.27 9.50 -4.35
N ASP A 97 -13.88 10.75 -4.11
CA ASP A 97 -14.82 11.84 -3.83
C ASP A 97 -15.74 12.11 -5.04
N GLU A 98 -15.19 12.05 -6.26
CA GLU A 98 -15.95 12.21 -7.51
C GLU A 98 -16.95 11.06 -7.72
N LEU A 99 -16.56 9.84 -7.36
CA LEU A 99 -17.41 8.65 -7.44
C LEU A 99 -18.39 8.53 -6.25
N GLY A 100 -18.36 9.47 -5.30
CA GLY A 100 -19.31 9.53 -4.19
C GLY A 100 -19.06 8.52 -3.06
N ASP A 101 -17.90 7.83 -3.03
CA ASP A 101 -17.49 7.00 -1.88
C ASP A 101 -16.75 7.90 -0.87
N VAL A 102 -17.54 8.72 -0.19
CA VAL A 102 -17.05 9.76 0.71
C VAL A 102 -16.36 9.12 1.92
N THR A 103 -15.05 9.33 2.03
CA THR A 103 -14.24 8.81 3.14
C THR A 103 -14.21 9.75 4.36
N THR A 104 -14.71 10.98 4.21
CA THR A 104 -14.92 11.96 5.28
C THR A 104 -16.26 11.77 6.02
N PRO A 105 -16.39 12.17 7.30
CA PRO A 105 -17.68 12.08 8.00
C PRO A 105 -18.70 13.05 7.39
N ALA A 106 -19.78 12.51 6.85
CA ALA A 106 -21.07 13.15 6.54
C ALA A 106 -21.02 14.62 6.03
N GLY A 107 -20.43 14.83 4.85
CA GLY A 107 -20.87 15.87 3.93
C GLY A 107 -21.90 15.29 2.96
N MET A 108 -22.79 16.11 2.39
CA MET A 108 -23.72 15.67 1.34
C MET A 108 -22.92 15.03 0.21
N ALA A 109 -23.03 13.70 0.07
CA ALA A 109 -22.45 13.00 -1.06
C ALA A 109 -23.00 13.64 -2.35
N PRO A 110 -22.15 14.00 -3.32
CA PRO A 110 -22.63 14.48 -4.60
C PRO A 110 -23.57 13.45 -5.22
N SER A 111 -24.68 13.91 -5.81
CA SER A 111 -25.62 13.04 -6.51
C SER A 111 -24.97 12.53 -7.80
N VAL A 112 -24.31 11.38 -7.74
CA VAL A 112 -23.71 10.75 -8.93
C VAL A 112 -24.86 10.21 -9.78
N SER A 113 -24.96 10.69 -11.03
CA SER A 113 -26.06 10.37 -11.96
C SER A 113 -25.83 9.09 -12.77
N GLY A 114 -25.11 8.11 -12.22
CA GLY A 114 -24.82 6.83 -12.86
C GLY A 114 -24.54 5.73 -11.83
N GLU A 115 -24.74 4.46 -12.20
CA GLU A 115 -24.29 3.35 -11.39
C GLU A 115 -22.75 3.32 -11.40
N VAL A 116 -22.13 3.66 -10.27
CA VAL A 116 -20.66 3.60 -10.11
C VAL A 116 -20.19 2.15 -10.19
N SER A 117 -19.12 1.91 -10.96
CA SER A 117 -18.51 0.60 -11.08
C SER A 117 -17.94 0.17 -9.74
N ARG A 118 -18.46 -0.93 -9.19
CA ARG A 118 -17.90 -1.52 -7.96
C ARG A 118 -16.47 -2.00 -8.16
N SER A 119 -16.10 -2.40 -9.37
CA SER A 119 -14.74 -2.82 -9.70
C SER A 119 -13.79 -1.65 -9.53
N ASP A 120 -14.16 -0.49 -10.07
CA ASP A 120 -13.33 0.72 -10.04
C ASP A 120 -13.16 1.20 -8.59
N LEU A 121 -14.23 1.15 -7.78
CA LEU A 121 -14.15 1.41 -6.35
C LEU A 121 -13.26 0.40 -5.61
N ALA A 122 -13.36 -0.89 -5.94
CA ALA A 122 -12.49 -1.91 -5.36
C ALA A 122 -11.01 -1.60 -5.66
N MET A 123 -10.70 -1.24 -6.90
CA MET A 123 -9.35 -0.90 -7.34
C MET A 123 -8.83 0.36 -6.68
N LEU A 124 -9.62 1.43 -6.64
CA LEU A 124 -9.23 2.68 -5.99
C LEU A 124 -8.86 2.46 -4.52
N HIS A 125 -9.71 1.73 -3.79
CA HIS A 125 -9.41 1.40 -2.40
C HIS A 125 -8.15 0.53 -2.28
N LEU A 126 -7.94 -0.44 -3.17
CA LEU A 126 -6.72 -1.26 -3.16
C LEU A 126 -5.46 -0.42 -3.41
N HIS A 127 -5.48 0.50 -4.39
CA HIS A 127 -4.36 1.39 -4.67
C HIS A 127 -4.04 2.28 -3.47
N ILE A 128 -5.06 2.86 -2.85
CA ILE A 128 -4.86 3.70 -1.66
C ILE A 128 -4.25 2.88 -0.53
N ALA A 129 -4.80 1.70 -0.22
CA ALA A 129 -4.24 0.81 0.81
C ALA A 129 -2.76 0.50 0.54
N TYR A 130 -2.42 0.22 -0.72
CA TYR A 130 -1.06 -0.04 -1.12
C TYR A 130 -0.13 1.18 -0.90
N LEU A 131 -0.55 2.39 -1.29
CA LEU A 131 0.23 3.61 -1.04
C LEU A 131 0.44 3.88 0.45
N TYR A 132 -0.53 3.53 1.30
CA TYR A 132 -0.39 3.61 2.74
C TYR A 132 0.67 2.64 3.29
N VAL A 133 0.69 1.40 2.79
CA VAL A 133 1.73 0.42 3.11
C VAL A 133 3.10 0.93 2.67
N LEU A 134 3.21 1.49 1.45
CA LEU A 134 4.45 2.08 0.97
C LEU A 134 4.93 3.23 1.85
N GLU A 135 4.05 4.16 2.26
CA GLU A 135 4.43 5.26 3.14
C GLU A 135 4.91 4.76 4.51
N ALA A 136 4.20 3.77 5.10
CA ALA A 136 4.61 3.17 6.36
C ALA A 136 6.01 2.54 6.25
N VAL A 137 6.26 1.76 5.20
CA VAL A 137 7.56 1.15 4.94
C VAL A 137 8.63 2.19 4.65
N ARG A 138 8.31 3.25 3.89
CA ARG A 138 9.23 4.36 3.61
C ARG A 138 9.72 5.02 4.89
N ARG A 139 8.80 5.39 5.79
CA ARG A 139 9.13 6.03 7.08
C ARG A 139 10.05 5.15 7.92
N LEU A 140 9.72 3.88 8.06
CA LEU A 140 10.54 2.92 8.79
C LEU A 140 11.92 2.74 8.13
N MET A 141 11.97 2.55 6.81
CA MET A 141 13.22 2.32 6.08
C MET A 141 14.20 3.48 6.18
N ILE A 142 13.72 4.74 6.19
CA ILE A 142 14.58 5.92 6.26
C ILE A 142 15.40 5.97 7.56
N VAL A 143 14.81 5.53 8.68
CA VAL A 143 15.40 5.68 10.02
C VAL A 143 15.87 4.36 10.64
N ARG A 144 15.73 3.25 9.92
CA ARG A 144 15.99 1.87 10.39
C ARG A 144 17.36 1.66 11.04
N ASP A 145 18.39 2.31 10.49
CA ASP A 145 19.81 2.13 10.81
C ASP A 145 20.17 0.66 11.14
N ASN A 146 20.83 0.42 12.27
CA ASN A 146 21.15 -0.90 12.79
C ASN A 146 20.08 -1.44 13.76
N MET A 147 18.90 -0.83 13.82
CA MET A 147 17.88 -1.17 14.80
C MET A 147 16.95 -2.27 14.27
N TYR A 148 16.48 -2.14 13.05
CA TYR A 148 15.58 -3.11 12.42
C TYR A 148 15.80 -3.21 10.92
N THR A 149 15.25 -4.26 10.33
CA THR A 149 15.25 -4.52 8.90
C THR A 149 13.82 -4.66 8.41
N ILE A 150 13.58 -4.17 7.20
CA ILE A 150 12.38 -4.48 6.45
C ILE A 150 12.82 -5.17 5.17
N SER A 151 12.31 -6.39 4.95
CA SER A 151 12.68 -7.23 3.82
C SER A 151 11.50 -8.08 3.38
N PHE A 152 11.62 -8.67 2.20
CA PHE A 152 10.78 -9.81 1.88
C PHE A 152 11.15 -11.02 2.78
N PRO A 153 10.16 -11.80 3.24
CA PRO A 153 10.43 -13.03 3.96
C PRO A 153 11.29 -14.01 3.14
N LYS A 154 12.24 -14.68 3.81
CA LYS A 154 13.26 -15.54 3.19
C LYS A 154 12.74 -16.92 2.79
N GLU A 155 11.77 -17.43 3.52
CA GLU A 155 11.11 -18.70 3.23
C GLU A 155 9.69 -18.38 2.82
N VAL A 156 9.38 -18.57 1.53
CA VAL A 156 8.01 -18.50 1.05
C VAL A 156 7.35 -19.79 1.49
N GLU A 157 6.71 -19.78 2.66
CA GLU A 157 5.85 -20.89 3.02
C GLU A 157 4.73 -20.94 1.98
N THR A 158 4.77 -22.01 1.18
CA THR A 158 3.91 -22.28 0.03
C THR A 158 2.48 -21.86 0.29
N GLU A 159 1.91 -21.10 -0.66
CA GLU A 159 0.50 -20.67 -0.76
C GLU A 159 0.11 -19.36 -0.05
N ASN A 160 1.04 -18.57 0.50
CA ASN A 160 0.72 -17.24 1.04
C ASN A 160 1.42 -16.08 0.29
N ILE A 161 0.66 -15.05 -0.09
CA ILE A 161 1.14 -13.73 -0.49
C ILE A 161 1.80 -13.13 0.75
N GLU A 162 3.12 -13.01 0.75
CA GLU A 162 3.85 -12.40 1.85
C GLU A 162 4.27 -10.98 1.47
N ILE A 163 3.98 -10.03 2.35
CA ILE A 163 4.37 -8.62 2.23
C ILE A 163 5.71 -8.45 2.97
N TYR A 164 6.20 -7.22 3.03
CA TYR A 164 7.31 -6.82 3.88
C TYR A 164 7.19 -7.36 5.31
N GLN A 165 8.31 -7.87 5.81
CA GLN A 165 8.48 -8.31 7.19
C GLN A 165 9.29 -7.27 7.95
N PHE A 166 8.80 -6.86 9.12
CA PHE A 166 9.57 -6.10 10.09
C PHE A 166 10.28 -7.06 11.04
N GLU A 167 11.60 -6.92 11.18
CA GLU A 167 12.39 -7.66 12.16
C GLU A 167 13.39 -6.74 12.84
N LEU A 168 13.66 -6.97 14.13
CA LEU A 168 14.82 -6.36 14.76
C LEU A 168 16.10 -6.85 14.06
N SER A 169 17.09 -5.97 13.96
CA SER A 169 18.40 -6.39 13.46
C SER A 169 18.98 -7.45 14.42
N PRO A 170 19.92 -8.31 13.96
CA PRO A 170 20.56 -9.28 14.85
C PRO A 170 21.21 -8.64 16.09
N GLN A 171 21.65 -7.39 15.99
CA GLN A 171 22.24 -6.65 17.11
C GLN A 171 21.18 -6.15 18.08
N ALA A 172 20.07 -5.61 17.57
CA ALA A 172 18.95 -5.15 18.40
C ALA A 172 18.25 -6.33 19.09
N GLU A 173 18.01 -7.42 18.36
CA GLU A 173 17.48 -8.67 18.88
C GLU A 173 18.32 -9.21 20.06
N ALA A 174 19.65 -9.14 19.96
CA ALA A 174 20.53 -9.56 21.04
C ALA A 174 20.41 -8.67 22.29
N ARG A 175 20.22 -7.35 22.11
CA ARG A 175 19.98 -6.40 23.22
C ARG A 175 18.61 -6.66 23.86
N PHE A 176 17.58 -6.93 23.06
CA PHE A 176 16.22 -7.18 23.55
C PHE A 176 16.15 -8.48 24.33
N LYS A 177 16.85 -9.53 23.88
CA LYS A 177 17.00 -10.77 24.65
C LYS A 177 17.68 -10.58 26.01
N GLN A 178 18.59 -9.60 26.12
CA GLN A 178 19.20 -9.27 27.42
C GLN A 178 18.19 -8.57 28.33
N LEU A 179 17.39 -7.66 27.78
CA LEU A 179 16.29 -7.01 28.52
C LEU A 179 15.23 -8.02 28.97
N ASP A 180 14.82 -8.95 28.09
CA ASP A 180 13.85 -10.01 28.42
C ASP A 180 14.34 -10.93 29.55
N ALA A 181 15.66 -11.11 29.67
CA ALA A 181 16.28 -11.91 30.72
C ALA A 181 16.48 -11.16 32.05
N ASP A 182 16.36 -9.82 32.04
CA ASP A 182 16.49 -8.99 33.23
C ASP A 182 15.13 -8.83 33.93
N PRO A 183 14.94 -9.38 35.15
CA PRO A 183 13.67 -9.27 35.87
C PRO A 183 13.34 -7.85 36.34
N THR A 184 14.27 -6.91 36.20
CA THR A 184 14.10 -5.49 36.55
C THR A 184 13.85 -4.61 35.33
N ALA A 185 13.91 -5.17 34.11
CA ALA A 185 13.63 -4.43 32.90
C ALA A 185 12.20 -3.88 32.91
N THR A 186 12.09 -2.62 32.51
CA THR A 186 10.84 -1.88 32.36
C THR A 186 10.56 -1.64 30.88
N PRO A 187 9.31 -1.34 30.49
CA PRO A 187 9.02 -0.98 29.10
C PRO A 187 9.84 0.22 28.58
N TYR A 188 10.26 1.13 29.47
CA TYR A 188 11.14 2.26 29.11
C TYR A 188 12.55 1.82 28.71
N ASP A 189 13.04 0.68 29.20
CA ASP A 189 14.35 0.14 28.81
C ASP A 189 14.37 -0.24 27.33
N TYR A 190 13.27 -0.81 26.82
CA TYR A 190 13.10 -1.06 25.39
C TYR A 190 12.99 0.24 24.58
N LEU A 191 12.22 1.23 25.05
CA LEU A 191 12.10 2.53 24.36
C LEU A 191 13.44 3.26 24.21
N LYS A 192 14.37 3.09 25.16
CA LYS A 192 15.72 3.69 25.12
C LYS A 192 16.62 3.08 24.05
N GLU A 193 16.34 1.86 23.60
CA GLU A 193 17.09 1.21 22.53
C GLU A 193 16.80 1.82 21.15
N PHE A 194 15.62 2.44 21.00
CA PHE A 194 15.28 3.22 19.82
C PHE A 194 15.71 4.67 19.99
N ASN A 195 16.12 5.32 18.90
CA ASN A 195 16.20 6.78 18.88
C ASN A 195 14.82 7.43 18.66
N GLU A 196 14.73 8.75 18.78
CA GLU A 196 13.46 9.49 18.66
C GLU A 196 12.79 9.32 17.29
N ASP A 197 13.57 9.37 16.21
CA ASP A 197 13.08 9.22 14.84
C ASP A 197 12.56 7.80 14.56
N GLN A 198 13.22 6.78 15.11
CA GLN A 198 12.79 5.39 15.02
C GLN A 198 11.48 5.14 15.75
N ARG A 199 11.32 5.72 16.95
CA ARG A 199 10.06 5.67 17.69
C ARG A 199 8.95 6.37 16.91
N GLN A 200 9.23 7.53 16.32
CA GLN A 200 8.27 8.26 15.51
C GLN A 200 7.84 7.47 14.27
N ALA A 201 8.78 6.84 13.55
CA ALA A 201 8.46 6.04 12.37
C ALA A 201 7.58 4.83 12.71
N ILE A 202 7.79 4.18 13.85
CA ILE A 202 6.92 3.08 14.32
C ILE A 202 5.52 3.60 14.65
N LEU A 203 5.39 4.73 15.36
CA LEU A 203 4.10 5.37 15.65
C LEU A 203 3.32 5.68 14.38
N ASP A 204 3.98 6.33 13.42
CA ASP A 204 3.36 6.74 12.17
C ASP A 204 2.97 5.54 11.31
N ALA A 205 3.84 4.54 11.22
CA ALA A 205 3.56 3.31 10.47
C ALA A 205 2.34 2.58 11.03
N LEU A 206 2.24 2.42 12.36
CA LEU A 206 1.09 1.78 12.99
C LEU A 206 -0.21 2.54 12.71
N VAL A 207 -0.18 3.87 12.76
CA VAL A 207 -1.34 4.72 12.46
C VAL A 207 -1.75 4.65 10.99
N LEU A 208 -0.81 4.64 10.07
CA LEU A 208 -1.06 4.49 8.64
C LEU A 208 -1.66 3.11 8.33
N LEU A 209 -1.11 2.06 8.93
CA LEU A 209 -1.54 0.69 8.65
C LEU A 209 -2.89 0.37 9.29
N THR A 210 -3.06 0.69 10.57
CA THR A 210 -4.18 0.17 11.38
C THR A 210 -5.18 1.23 11.84
N GLY A 211 -4.83 2.52 11.75
CA GLY A 211 -5.63 3.59 12.34
C GLY A 211 -5.60 3.64 13.87
N VAL A 212 -4.94 2.69 14.54
CA VAL A 212 -4.86 2.62 16.00
C VAL A 212 -4.09 3.81 16.56
N GLU A 213 -4.64 4.45 17.60
CA GLU A 213 -3.91 5.48 18.33
C GLU A 213 -2.86 4.84 19.23
N VAL A 214 -1.61 5.01 18.84
CA VAL A 214 -0.42 4.61 19.61
C VAL A 214 0.34 5.87 20.02
N TYR A 215 0.91 5.89 21.21
CA TYR A 215 1.72 7.02 21.70
C TYR A 215 2.77 6.55 22.69
N ILE A 216 3.73 7.41 22.98
CA ILE A 216 4.72 7.22 24.05
C ILE A 216 4.41 8.21 25.16
N GLU A 217 4.26 7.69 26.38
CA GLU A 217 4.17 8.52 27.57
C GLU A 217 5.56 9.07 27.94
N ALA A 218 5.63 10.34 28.35
CA ALA A 218 6.88 10.93 28.78
C ALA A 218 7.35 10.29 30.09
N ASN A 219 8.64 9.97 30.14
CA ASN A 219 9.35 9.65 31.38
C ASN A 219 10.65 10.45 31.45
N PRO A 220 10.60 11.68 32.00
CA PRO A 220 11.77 12.56 32.06
C PRO A 220 12.94 11.99 32.87
N SER A 221 12.67 11.16 33.88
CA SER A 221 13.72 10.49 34.67
C SER A 221 14.55 9.50 33.84
N GLU A 222 13.96 8.93 32.80
CA GLU A 222 14.61 8.01 31.86
C GLU A 222 15.03 8.69 30.55
N GLY A 223 14.83 10.01 30.42
CA GLY A 223 15.11 10.75 29.20
C GLY A 223 14.14 10.47 28.05
N ILE A 224 12.97 9.89 28.33
CA ILE A 224 11.94 9.58 27.32
C ILE A 224 10.98 10.77 27.20
N VAL A 225 10.90 11.32 26.00
CA VAL A 225 9.96 12.38 25.64
C VAL A 225 8.63 11.77 25.20
N ALA A 226 7.52 12.48 25.46
CA ALA A 226 6.23 12.08 24.93
C ALA A 226 6.25 12.22 23.41
N GLN A 227 5.77 11.20 22.70
CA GLN A 227 5.63 11.21 21.25
C GLN A 227 4.23 10.76 20.87
N LYS A 228 3.68 11.41 19.84
CA LYS A 228 2.40 11.05 19.22
C LYS A 228 2.61 10.89 17.71
N PRO A 229 1.73 10.16 17.02
CA PRO A 229 1.83 10.00 15.59
C PRO A 229 1.72 11.37 14.88
N ASP A 230 2.55 11.56 13.86
CA ASP A 230 2.63 12.76 13.02
C ASP A 230 2.27 12.39 11.56
N VAL A 231 1.02 11.96 11.41
CA VAL A 231 0.41 11.62 10.12
C VAL A 231 -0.59 12.71 9.75
N ASP A 232 -0.37 13.36 8.61
CA ASP A 232 -1.30 14.37 8.11
C ASP A 232 -2.61 13.71 7.67
N ARG A 233 -3.63 13.83 8.52
CA ARG A 233 -4.98 13.28 8.29
C ARG A 233 -5.78 14.01 7.21
N THR A 234 -5.30 15.14 6.71
CA THR A 234 -5.89 15.79 5.54
C THR A 234 -5.52 15.06 4.24
N ILE A 235 -4.34 14.42 4.22
CA ILE A 235 -3.86 13.58 3.12
C ILE A 235 -4.26 12.13 3.38
N PHE A 236 -3.86 11.57 4.54
CA PHE A 236 -4.14 10.19 4.93
C PHE A 236 -5.43 10.11 5.76
N ARG A 237 -6.57 10.26 5.08
CA ARG A 237 -7.91 10.41 5.69
C ARG A 237 -8.37 9.20 6.53
N ARG A 238 -7.93 7.99 6.15
CA ARG A 238 -8.21 6.71 6.84
C ARG A 238 -6.92 5.94 7.10
N ASP A 239 -6.95 4.61 7.07
CA ASP A 239 -5.82 3.69 7.26
C ASP A 239 -5.87 2.56 6.22
N ALA A 240 -4.77 1.83 6.06
CA ALA A 240 -4.65 0.78 5.06
C ALA A 240 -5.72 -0.31 5.23
N LEU A 241 -5.96 -0.76 6.46
CA LEU A 241 -6.93 -1.82 6.75
C LEU A 241 -8.37 -1.40 6.39
N TYR A 242 -8.76 -0.16 6.68
CA TYR A 242 -10.04 0.40 6.23
C TYR A 242 -10.21 0.30 4.71
N HIS A 243 -9.18 0.69 3.96
CA HIS A 243 -9.23 0.64 2.50
C HIS A 243 -9.27 -0.80 1.98
N LEU A 244 -8.53 -1.74 2.58
CA LEU A 244 -8.59 -3.15 2.22
C LEU A 244 -9.95 -3.78 2.51
N GLU A 245 -10.58 -3.43 3.63
CA GLU A 245 -11.93 -3.89 3.96
C GLU A 245 -12.97 -3.37 2.94
N LYS A 246 -12.86 -2.10 2.56
CA LYS A 246 -13.69 -1.51 1.50
C LYS A 246 -13.49 -2.18 0.15
N ALA A 247 -12.22 -2.36 -0.24
CA ALA A 247 -11.83 -3.01 -1.47
C ALA A 247 -12.42 -4.43 -1.56
N LEU A 248 -12.27 -5.21 -0.49
CA LEU A 248 -12.84 -6.56 -0.36
C LEU A 248 -14.38 -6.54 -0.43
N GLY A 249 -15.02 -5.61 0.29
CA GLY A 249 -16.48 -5.46 0.29
C GLY A 249 -17.07 -5.17 -1.09
N TYR A 250 -16.30 -4.56 -1.99
CA TYR A 250 -16.65 -4.40 -3.40
C TYR A 250 -16.30 -5.64 -4.22
N ALA A 251 -15.09 -6.20 -4.08
CA ALA A 251 -14.60 -7.35 -4.83
C ALA A 251 -15.48 -8.61 -4.69
N VAL A 252 -15.94 -8.92 -3.47
CA VAL A 252 -16.84 -10.06 -3.17
C VAL A 252 -18.12 -10.00 -4.03
N LYS A 253 -18.56 -8.80 -4.41
CA LYS A 253 -19.81 -8.61 -5.17
C LYS A 253 -19.62 -8.73 -6.68
N ILE A 254 -18.39 -8.94 -7.15
CA ILE A 254 -18.01 -8.85 -8.57
C ILE A 254 -17.48 -10.18 -9.09
N ALA A 255 -16.48 -10.77 -8.40
CA ALA A 255 -15.79 -11.96 -8.89
C ALA A 255 -15.20 -12.79 -7.73
N PRO A 256 -15.71 -14.01 -7.47
CA PRO A 256 -15.20 -14.88 -6.40
C PRO A 256 -13.71 -15.22 -6.52
N ALA A 257 -13.17 -15.35 -7.74
CA ALA A 257 -11.75 -15.66 -7.93
C ALA A 257 -10.81 -14.53 -7.48
N LEU A 258 -11.31 -13.30 -7.37
CA LEU A 258 -10.55 -12.13 -6.91
C LEU A 258 -10.73 -11.88 -5.42
N GLN A 259 -11.81 -12.43 -4.84
CA GLN A 259 -12.01 -12.42 -3.40
C GLN A 259 -10.84 -13.09 -2.68
N ASP A 260 -10.36 -14.24 -3.17
CA ASP A 260 -9.28 -14.98 -2.51
C ASP A 260 -8.00 -14.13 -2.45
N ALA A 261 -7.58 -13.52 -3.56
CA ALA A 261 -6.40 -12.64 -3.59
C ALA A 261 -6.55 -11.40 -2.68
N PHE A 262 -7.74 -10.78 -2.63
CA PHE A 262 -7.98 -9.63 -1.75
C PHE A 262 -8.03 -10.02 -0.27
N VAL A 263 -8.66 -11.16 0.05
CA VAL A 263 -8.69 -11.72 1.41
C VAL A 263 -7.26 -12.02 1.86
N GLU A 264 -6.48 -12.64 0.99
CA GLU A 264 -5.11 -13.00 1.27
C GLU A 264 -4.23 -11.76 1.46
N PHE A 265 -4.33 -10.77 0.57
CA PHE A 265 -3.61 -9.50 0.74
C PHE A 265 -3.99 -8.78 2.03
N LYS A 266 -5.30 -8.66 2.32
CA LYS A 266 -5.79 -8.08 3.58
C LYS A 266 -5.18 -8.80 4.76
N ARG A 267 -5.29 -10.14 4.78
CA ARG A 267 -4.79 -10.98 5.86
C ARG A 267 -3.29 -10.78 6.07
N THR A 268 -2.52 -10.67 5.00
CA THR A 268 -1.08 -10.45 5.10
C THR A 268 -0.73 -9.06 5.62
N VAL A 269 -1.39 -7.99 5.13
CA VAL A 269 -1.18 -6.64 5.69
C VAL A 269 -1.56 -6.61 7.17
N GLU A 270 -2.71 -7.19 7.50
CA GLU A 270 -3.31 -7.20 8.82
C GLU A 270 -2.49 -8.04 9.82
N GLU A 271 -2.40 -9.35 9.59
CA GLU A 271 -1.81 -10.29 10.54
C GLU A 271 -0.28 -10.22 10.55
N GLN A 272 0.36 -10.28 9.38
CA GLN A 272 1.80 -10.51 9.30
C GLN A 272 2.62 -9.25 9.52
N PHE A 273 2.12 -8.10 9.06
CA PHE A 273 2.84 -6.84 9.14
C PHE A 273 2.30 -5.94 10.25
N SER A 274 1.01 -5.62 10.21
CA SER A 274 0.44 -4.58 11.07
C SER A 274 0.28 -5.02 12.52
N TYR A 275 -0.36 -6.16 12.76
CA TYR A 275 -0.63 -6.65 14.11
C TYR A 275 0.62 -7.16 14.81
N LYS A 276 1.51 -7.83 14.08
CA LYS A 276 2.82 -8.22 14.61
C LYS A 276 3.61 -7.00 15.10
N LEU A 277 3.70 -5.94 14.28
CA LEU A 277 4.36 -4.70 14.69
C LEU A 277 3.68 -4.04 15.89
N LEU A 278 2.35 -4.08 15.96
CA LEU A 278 1.58 -3.51 17.08
C LEU A 278 1.81 -4.26 18.39
N GLU A 279 1.79 -5.60 18.35
CA GLU A 279 2.10 -6.45 19.51
C GLU A 279 3.52 -6.23 20.01
N ASP A 280 4.48 -6.16 19.10
CA ASP A 280 5.87 -5.91 19.45
C ASP A 280 6.06 -4.50 20.02
N ALA A 281 5.45 -3.47 19.42
CA ALA A 281 5.45 -2.12 19.97
C ALA A 281 4.87 -2.06 21.40
N ARG A 282 3.79 -2.80 21.69
CA ARG A 282 3.23 -2.90 23.06
C ARG A 282 4.26 -3.46 24.04
N LYS A 283 5.00 -4.51 23.67
CA LYS A 283 6.07 -5.09 24.50
C LYS A 283 7.18 -4.06 24.76
N TRP A 284 7.49 -3.24 23.74
CA TRP A 284 8.56 -2.25 23.80
C TRP A 284 8.16 -0.95 24.50
N GLY A 285 6.98 -0.87 25.13
CA GLY A 285 6.55 0.29 25.92
C GLY A 285 5.78 1.37 25.15
N PHE A 286 5.40 1.10 23.91
CA PHE A 286 4.43 1.95 23.22
C PHE A 286 3.06 1.75 23.85
N THR A 287 2.38 2.85 24.16
CA THR A 287 1.05 2.84 24.77
C THR A 287 0.00 2.86 23.67
N VAL A 288 -0.98 1.96 23.78
CA VAL A 288 -2.04 1.82 22.78
C VAL A 288 -3.39 2.22 23.37
N ASN A 289 -4.11 3.10 22.69
CA ASN A 289 -5.48 3.43 23.06
C ASN A 289 -6.39 2.23 22.74
N LYS A 290 -6.89 1.59 23.80
CA LYS A 290 -7.76 0.41 23.71
C LYS A 290 -9.07 0.68 22.98
N GLU A 291 -9.55 1.93 22.94
CA GLU A 291 -10.79 2.29 22.26
C GLU A 291 -10.65 2.17 20.74
N THR A 292 -9.47 2.47 20.21
CA THR A 292 -9.16 2.41 18.77
C THR A 292 -8.57 1.08 18.32
N LEU A 293 -8.36 0.14 19.25
CA LEU A 293 -7.79 -1.17 18.95
C LEU A 293 -8.79 -2.02 18.14
N PRO A 294 -8.34 -2.84 17.17
CA PRO A 294 -9.17 -3.87 16.56
C PRO A 294 -9.75 -4.84 17.61
N GLU A 295 -11.00 -5.26 17.43
CA GLU A 295 -11.75 -6.07 18.42
C GLU A 295 -11.09 -7.42 18.74
N ASP A 296 -10.48 -8.03 17.74
CA ASP A 296 -9.69 -9.26 17.82
C ASP A 296 -8.45 -9.09 18.72
N LEU A 297 -7.84 -7.89 18.71
CA LEU A 297 -6.71 -7.57 19.57
C LEU A 297 -7.12 -7.07 20.97
N LYS A 298 -8.39 -6.70 21.20
CA LYS A 298 -8.86 -6.18 22.52
C LYS A 298 -8.85 -7.25 23.62
N ARG A 299 -8.86 -8.52 23.23
CA ARG A 299 -8.99 -9.68 24.13
C ARG A 299 -7.64 -10.35 24.46
N GLY A 300 -6.54 -9.82 23.93
CA GLY A 300 -5.16 -10.29 24.14
C GLY A 300 -4.38 -9.50 25.18
#